data_AF-A0A954E274-F1
#
_entry.id   AF-A0A954E274-F1
#
_cell.length_a   1.000
_cell.length_b   1.000
_cell.length_c   1.000
_cell.angle_alpha   90.00
_cell.angle_beta   90.00
_cell.angle_gamma   90.00
#
_symmetry.space_group_name_H-M   'P 1'
#
loop_
_entity.id
_entity.type
_entity.pdbx_description
1 polymer ?
#
loop_
_entity_poly.entity_id
_entity_poly.type
_entity_poly.pdbx_seq_one_letter_code
_entity_poly.pdbx_strand_id
1 'polypeptide(L)'
;MNALSPSPKPSETSGEPTVAALLSWIVPGAGHLYLGRQTLAVVGFVVVAGLYLFGLKLSGGMGFEFLHEELRGPLAPALSPELGFLGGLVYQMKSYGFGPGYPRAFPDLVFLGTALTAAAGILNLCLTAQAHHDARRPRGAGYSLQSPGLVAALAWLVPGLGHLVQGRRLRAVLVFVAIVGLLVLGSQLADGANLSRERHFYYWGGQFLAGLPALLLEFAGGHPRITGDIPYAEGGLVIAAIGGLLNILAMLDVYGVAEVRAGVITPRSKSAEPEVQKKSVESLRLQPGEQEVSA
;
A
#
# COMPACT_ATOMS: atom_id res chain seq x y z
N MET A 1 13.14 -7.68 51.27
CA MET A 1 13.78 -6.82 50.25
C MET A 1 13.63 -7.54 48.92
N ASN A 2 12.62 -7.15 48.12
CA ASN A 2 12.40 -7.74 46.79
C ASN A 2 13.45 -7.17 45.84
N ALA A 3 14.38 -8.01 45.39
CA ALA A 3 15.34 -7.65 44.37
C ALA A 3 14.57 -7.32 43.08
N LEU A 4 14.58 -6.05 42.70
CA LEU A 4 14.20 -5.61 41.36
C LEU A 4 15.03 -6.41 40.35
N SER A 5 14.36 -7.25 39.57
CA SER A 5 14.96 -7.87 38.39
C SER A 5 15.56 -6.76 37.52
N PRO A 6 16.82 -6.90 37.07
CA PRO A 6 17.46 -5.87 36.26
C PRO A 6 16.62 -5.60 35.01
N SER A 7 16.38 -4.31 34.74
CA SER A 7 15.78 -3.86 33.50
C SER A 7 16.53 -4.50 32.32
N PRO A 8 15.83 -5.11 31.34
CA PRO A 8 16.51 -5.69 30.18
C PRO A 8 17.37 -4.63 29.52
N LYS A 9 18.66 -4.94 29.32
CA LYS A 9 19.57 -4.06 28.55
C LYS A 9 18.87 -3.70 27.23
N PRO A 10 18.89 -2.44 26.80
CA PRO A 10 18.27 -2.05 25.54
C PRO A 10 18.87 -2.94 24.46
N SER A 11 18.05 -3.82 23.89
CA SER A 11 18.48 -4.66 22.77
C SER A 11 18.93 -3.70 21.68
N GLU A 12 20.21 -3.75 21.30
CA GLU A 12 20.71 -2.98 20.17
C GLU A 12 19.82 -3.28 18.97
N THR A 13 19.06 -2.28 18.53
CA THR A 13 18.23 -2.37 17.35
C THR A 13 19.09 -2.73 16.14
N SER A 14 18.49 -3.32 15.12
CA SER A 14 19.25 -3.79 13.95
C SER A 14 19.94 -2.64 13.20
N GLY A 15 19.32 -1.46 13.15
CA GLY A 15 19.88 -0.24 12.60
C GLY A 15 18.89 0.93 12.72
N GLU A 16 19.23 2.07 12.13
CA GLU A 16 18.33 3.24 12.10
C GLU A 16 17.17 3.02 11.10
N PRO A 17 15.89 3.02 11.54
CA PRO A 17 14.75 2.70 10.67
C PRO A 17 14.58 3.64 9.49
N THR A 18 14.81 4.94 9.72
CA THR A 18 14.69 5.96 8.68
C THR A 18 15.71 5.73 7.57
N VAL A 19 16.95 5.40 7.93
CA VAL A 19 18.01 5.08 6.97
C VAL A 19 17.68 3.83 6.18
N ALA A 20 17.24 2.76 6.85
CA ALA A 20 16.84 1.52 6.17
C ALA A 20 15.68 1.74 5.18
N ALA A 21 14.71 2.60 5.53
CA ALA A 21 13.61 2.97 4.66
C ALA A 21 14.10 3.77 3.43
N LEU A 22 14.85 4.86 3.65
CA LEU A 22 15.35 5.70 2.57
C LEU A 22 16.23 4.93 1.57
N LEU A 23 17.12 4.07 2.08
CA LEU A 23 17.95 3.22 1.23
C LEU A 23 17.09 2.30 0.37
N SER A 24 16.09 1.64 0.95
CA SER A 24 15.18 0.73 0.21
C SER A 24 14.28 1.47 -0.78
N TRP A 25 13.87 2.69 -0.46
CA TRP A 25 13.02 3.50 -1.33
C TRP A 25 13.76 3.93 -2.61
N ILE A 26 15.05 4.29 -2.47
CA ILE A 26 15.90 4.67 -3.59
C ILE A 26 16.36 3.44 -4.37
N VAL A 27 16.92 2.43 -3.68
CA VAL A 27 17.44 1.19 -4.29
C VAL A 27 16.77 -0.01 -3.62
N PRO A 28 15.95 -0.79 -4.35
CA PRO A 28 15.22 -1.92 -3.79
C PRO A 28 16.16 -2.89 -3.09
N GLY A 29 15.83 -3.22 -1.84
CA GLY A 29 16.63 -4.14 -1.02
C GLY A 29 17.85 -3.52 -0.33
N ALA A 30 18.27 -2.29 -0.64
CA ALA A 30 19.47 -1.69 -0.04
C ALA A 30 19.36 -1.50 1.48
N GLY A 31 18.17 -1.17 2.00
CA GLY A 31 17.96 -1.14 3.45
C GLY A 31 18.09 -2.52 4.11
N HIS A 32 17.67 -3.58 3.43
CA HIS A 32 17.87 -4.95 3.92
C HIS A 32 19.35 -5.33 3.91
N LEU A 33 20.11 -4.91 2.89
CA LEU A 33 21.55 -5.09 2.84
C LEU A 33 22.24 -4.35 3.99
N TYR A 34 21.84 -3.11 4.25
CA TYR A 34 22.29 -2.31 5.41
C TYR A 34 22.05 -3.02 6.74
N LEU A 35 20.92 -3.72 6.88
CA LEU A 35 20.59 -4.52 8.06
C LEU A 35 21.24 -5.93 8.07
N GLY A 36 22.13 -6.23 7.13
CA GLY A 36 22.82 -7.52 7.03
C GLY A 36 21.99 -8.67 6.43
N ARG A 37 20.83 -8.38 5.83
CA ARG A 37 19.90 -9.37 5.26
C ARG A 37 20.11 -9.54 3.75
N GLN A 38 21.23 -10.16 3.39
CA GLN A 38 21.69 -10.28 2.00
C GLN A 38 20.68 -10.98 1.07
N THR A 39 20.11 -12.12 1.48
CA THR A 39 19.17 -12.87 0.63
C THR A 39 17.94 -12.05 0.28
N LEU A 40 17.33 -11.39 1.28
CA LEU A 40 16.15 -10.54 1.06
C LEU A 40 16.50 -9.30 0.23
N ALA A 41 17.69 -8.73 0.43
CA ALA A 41 18.17 -7.62 -0.39
C ALA A 41 18.31 -8.01 -1.87
N VAL A 42 18.95 -9.15 -2.17
CA VAL A 42 19.16 -9.64 -3.54
C VAL A 42 17.82 -10.00 -4.19
N VAL A 43 16.96 -10.76 -3.50
CA VAL A 43 15.64 -11.13 -4.03
C VAL A 43 14.79 -9.88 -4.29
N GLY A 44 14.74 -8.96 -3.31
CA GLY A 44 14.00 -7.71 -3.45
C GLY A 44 14.51 -6.86 -4.62
N PHE A 45 15.83 -6.75 -4.78
CA PHE A 45 16.45 -6.05 -5.90
C PHE A 45 16.09 -6.69 -7.24
N VAL A 46 16.32 -8.01 -7.40
CA VAL A 46 16.07 -8.72 -8.65
C VAL A 46 14.60 -8.65 -9.05
N VAL A 47 13.68 -8.85 -8.10
CA VAL A 47 12.24 -8.80 -8.41
C VAL A 47 11.79 -7.39 -8.75
N VAL A 48 12.07 -6.39 -7.91
CA VAL A 48 11.58 -5.02 -8.13
C VAL A 48 12.27 -4.37 -9.31
N ALA A 49 13.61 -4.38 -9.37
CA ALA A 49 14.34 -3.77 -10.48
C ALA A 49 14.10 -4.54 -11.78
N GLY A 50 14.01 -5.88 -11.72
CA GLY A 50 13.69 -6.71 -12.88
C GLY A 50 12.31 -6.38 -13.47
N LEU A 51 11.26 -6.31 -12.63
CA LEU A 51 9.92 -5.90 -13.06
C LEU A 51 9.93 -4.49 -13.66
N TYR A 52 10.61 -3.55 -13.01
CA TYR A 52 10.67 -2.16 -13.47
C TYR A 52 11.38 -2.03 -14.82
N LEU A 53 12.58 -2.61 -14.96
CA LEU A 53 13.35 -2.58 -16.20
C LEU A 53 12.66 -3.34 -17.33
N PHE A 54 12.02 -4.46 -17.02
CA PHE A 54 11.22 -5.19 -18.00
C PHE A 54 10.00 -4.37 -18.44
N GLY A 55 9.33 -3.70 -17.51
CA GLY A 55 8.24 -2.77 -17.80
C GLY A 55 8.65 -1.61 -18.70
N LEU A 56 9.81 -0.99 -18.41
CA LEU A 56 10.40 0.04 -19.28
C LEU A 56 10.69 -0.50 -20.67
N LYS A 57 11.24 -1.70 -20.79
CA LYS A 57 11.53 -2.32 -22.09
C LYS A 57 10.25 -2.56 -22.90
N LEU A 58 9.20 -3.09 -22.28
CA LEU A 58 7.91 -3.36 -22.97
C LEU A 58 7.18 -2.08 -23.38
N SER A 59 7.29 -1.02 -22.58
CA SER A 59 6.68 0.28 -22.86
C SER A 59 7.55 1.21 -23.71
N GLY A 60 8.78 0.82 -24.06
CA GLY A 60 9.75 1.72 -24.69
C GLY A 60 10.10 2.94 -23.83
N GLY A 61 9.88 2.85 -22.51
CA GLY A 61 9.98 3.95 -21.56
C GLY A 61 8.87 5.01 -21.68
N MET A 62 7.89 4.83 -22.58
CA MET A 62 6.86 5.82 -22.91
C MET A 62 5.74 5.93 -21.87
N GLY A 63 5.90 5.34 -20.67
CA GLY A 63 4.84 5.26 -19.67
C GLY A 63 4.30 6.59 -19.13
N PHE A 64 5.02 7.70 -19.32
CA PHE A 64 4.55 9.06 -19.07
C PHE A 64 4.28 9.84 -20.37
N GLU A 65 4.91 9.46 -21.48
CA GLU A 65 4.69 10.03 -22.81
C GLU A 65 3.30 9.69 -23.35
N PHE A 66 2.75 8.51 -23.07
CA PHE A 66 1.43 8.12 -23.59
C PHE A 66 0.24 8.70 -22.80
N LEU A 67 0.49 9.47 -21.74
CA LEU A 67 -0.58 10.18 -21.03
C LEU A 67 -1.17 11.27 -21.93
N HIS A 68 -2.45 11.59 -21.72
CA HIS A 68 -3.04 12.80 -22.30
C HIS A 68 -2.21 14.04 -21.93
N GLU A 69 -2.09 14.99 -22.86
CA GLU A 69 -1.18 16.15 -22.73
C GLU A 69 -1.44 16.96 -21.45
N GLU A 70 -2.70 17.11 -21.06
CA GLU A 70 -3.11 17.82 -19.84
C GLU A 70 -2.62 17.14 -18.55
N LEU A 71 -2.32 15.84 -18.61
CA LEU A 71 -1.82 15.05 -17.49
C LEU A 71 -0.29 15.03 -17.42
N ARG A 72 0.42 15.60 -18.42
CA ARG A 72 1.90 15.64 -18.47
C ARG A 72 2.50 16.78 -17.63
N GLY A 73 2.02 16.90 -16.40
CA GLY A 73 2.49 17.90 -15.45
C GLY A 73 3.71 17.46 -14.64
N PRO A 74 4.46 18.40 -14.04
CA PRO A 74 5.62 18.09 -13.20
C PRO A 74 5.28 17.23 -11.96
N LEU A 75 4.01 17.25 -11.53
CA LEU A 75 3.53 16.46 -10.40
C LEU A 75 3.07 15.04 -10.80
N ALA A 76 2.89 14.75 -12.08
CA ALA A 76 2.39 13.44 -12.52
C ALA A 76 3.30 12.28 -12.06
N PRO A 77 4.64 12.36 -12.18
CA PRO A 77 5.53 11.33 -11.63
C PRO A 77 5.39 11.16 -10.11
N ALA A 78 5.17 12.26 -9.38
CA ALA A 78 5.03 12.24 -7.92
C ALA A 78 3.70 11.61 -7.45
N LEU A 79 2.70 11.53 -8.33
CA LEU A 79 1.41 10.90 -8.03
C LEU A 79 1.28 9.51 -8.67
N SER A 80 2.35 9.03 -9.30
CA SER A 80 2.40 7.72 -9.94
C SER A 80 2.70 6.61 -8.93
N PRO A 81 2.18 5.38 -9.11
CA PRO A 81 2.59 4.24 -8.31
C PRO A 81 4.11 3.98 -8.38
N GLU A 82 4.76 4.33 -9.50
CA GLU A 82 6.20 4.23 -9.72
C GLU A 82 7.03 5.01 -8.71
N LEU A 83 6.47 6.05 -8.05
CA LEU A 83 7.15 6.79 -6.97
C LEU A 83 7.62 5.86 -5.85
N GLY A 84 6.96 4.71 -5.69
CA GLY A 84 7.39 3.68 -4.74
C GLY A 84 8.81 3.16 -4.98
N PHE A 85 9.35 3.28 -6.20
CA PHE A 85 10.74 3.01 -6.53
C PHE A 85 11.40 4.28 -7.07
N LEU A 86 11.84 5.15 -6.16
CA LEU A 86 12.33 6.50 -6.49
C LEU A 86 13.52 6.48 -7.45
N GLY A 87 14.49 5.59 -7.26
CA GLY A 87 15.66 5.49 -8.15
C GLY A 87 15.27 5.11 -9.58
N GLY A 88 14.33 4.17 -9.73
CA GLY A 88 13.77 3.77 -11.02
C GLY A 88 13.02 4.92 -11.69
N LEU A 89 12.16 5.62 -10.94
CA LEU A 89 11.39 6.76 -11.44
C LEU A 89 12.29 7.91 -11.90
N VAL A 90 13.30 8.28 -11.11
CA VAL A 90 14.27 9.31 -11.49
C VAL A 90 15.02 8.91 -12.76
N TYR A 91 15.43 7.63 -12.87
CA TYR A 91 16.05 7.11 -14.08
C TYR A 91 15.11 7.20 -15.30
N GLN A 92 13.84 6.81 -15.15
CA GLN A 92 12.84 6.88 -16.22
C GLN A 92 12.61 8.34 -16.65
N MET A 93 12.38 9.25 -15.71
CA MET A 93 12.13 10.66 -16.02
C MET A 93 13.34 11.33 -16.68
N LYS A 94 14.56 10.98 -16.26
CA LYS A 94 15.79 11.49 -16.88
C LYS A 94 16.03 10.95 -18.28
N SER A 95 15.67 9.68 -18.53
CA SER A 95 16.01 8.99 -19.78
C SER A 95 14.93 9.16 -20.86
N TYR A 96 13.66 9.22 -20.46
CA TYR A 96 12.50 9.21 -21.37
C TYR A 96 11.62 10.44 -21.20
N GLY A 97 11.42 10.90 -19.96
CA GLY A 97 10.57 12.05 -19.65
C GLY A 97 9.13 11.90 -20.17
N PHE A 98 8.59 12.97 -20.74
CA PHE A 98 7.28 13.01 -21.41
C PHE A 98 7.38 12.78 -22.93
N GLY A 99 8.51 12.22 -23.39
CA GLY A 99 8.79 12.03 -24.81
C GLY A 99 9.50 13.24 -25.45
N PRO A 100 9.85 13.12 -26.74
CA PRO A 100 10.67 14.09 -27.45
C PRO A 100 9.87 15.28 -28.02
N GLY A 101 8.56 15.38 -27.74
CA GLY A 101 7.71 16.48 -28.20
C GLY A 101 7.14 16.32 -29.62
N TYR A 102 7.30 15.15 -30.25
CA TYR A 102 6.65 14.82 -31.52
C TYR A 102 5.90 13.48 -31.44
N PRO A 103 4.81 13.29 -32.20
CA PRO A 103 4.02 12.06 -32.17
C PRO A 103 4.82 10.83 -32.61
N ARG A 104 4.66 9.72 -31.89
CA ARG A 104 5.23 8.40 -32.23
C ARG A 104 4.21 7.32 -31.90
N ALA A 105 4.30 6.20 -32.62
CA ALA A 105 3.48 5.03 -32.31
C ALA A 105 3.90 4.44 -30.96
N PHE A 106 2.92 4.18 -30.08
CA PHE A 106 3.17 3.49 -28.82
C PHE A 106 3.42 2.00 -29.08
N PRO A 107 4.32 1.35 -28.33
CA PRO A 107 4.52 -0.10 -28.41
C PRO A 107 3.24 -0.87 -28.04
N ASP A 108 3.01 -2.02 -28.68
CA ASP A 108 1.84 -2.87 -28.44
C ASP A 108 1.67 -3.29 -26.97
N LEU A 109 2.79 -3.40 -26.24
CA LEU A 109 2.84 -3.83 -24.84
C LEU A 109 2.99 -2.66 -23.86
N VAL A 110 2.66 -1.42 -24.27
CA VAL A 110 2.80 -0.22 -23.42
C VAL A 110 2.02 -0.35 -22.11
N PHE A 111 0.77 -0.83 -22.16
CA PHE A 111 -0.08 -1.00 -20.98
C PHE A 111 0.52 -2.00 -20.00
N LEU A 112 0.93 -3.18 -20.48
CA LEU A 112 1.62 -4.18 -19.66
C LEU A 112 2.93 -3.63 -19.09
N GLY A 113 3.71 -2.90 -19.89
CA GLY A 113 4.94 -2.26 -19.45
C GLY A 113 4.71 -1.30 -18.30
N THR A 114 3.68 -0.45 -18.39
CA THR A 114 3.33 0.52 -17.35
C THR A 114 2.73 -0.11 -16.09
N ALA A 115 1.98 -1.20 -16.25
CA ALA A 115 1.49 -2.00 -15.13
C ALA A 115 2.67 -2.61 -14.35
N LEU A 116 3.70 -3.09 -15.04
CA LEU A 116 4.89 -3.67 -14.41
C LEU A 116 5.73 -2.62 -13.66
N THR A 117 5.91 -1.41 -14.22
CA THR A 117 6.61 -0.32 -13.52
C THR A 117 5.83 0.12 -12.28
N ALA A 118 4.51 0.26 -12.40
CA ALA A 118 3.64 0.59 -11.27
C ALA A 118 3.66 -0.49 -10.18
N ALA A 119 3.58 -1.76 -10.56
CA ALA A 119 3.67 -2.90 -9.63
C ALA A 119 5.02 -2.92 -8.89
N ALA A 120 6.12 -2.68 -9.60
CA ALA A 120 7.44 -2.58 -8.99
C ALA A 120 7.50 -1.46 -7.95
N GLY A 121 6.87 -0.30 -8.21
CA GLY A 121 6.75 0.77 -7.23
C GLY A 121 6.03 0.35 -5.95
N ILE A 122 4.84 -0.25 -6.07
CA ILE A 122 4.07 -0.71 -4.89
C ILE A 122 4.80 -1.81 -4.12
N LEU A 123 5.43 -2.76 -4.81
CA LEU A 123 6.23 -3.81 -4.17
C LEU A 123 7.43 -3.22 -3.42
N ASN A 124 8.08 -2.19 -3.98
CA ASN A 124 9.18 -1.52 -3.31
C ASN A 124 8.75 -0.73 -2.07
N LEU A 125 7.53 -0.18 -2.05
CA LEU A 125 6.96 0.43 -0.83
C LEU A 125 6.75 -0.61 0.27
N CYS A 126 6.23 -1.80 -0.09
CA CYS A 126 6.08 -2.90 0.86
C CYS A 126 7.44 -3.36 1.40
N LEU A 127 8.45 -3.46 0.53
CA LEU A 127 9.83 -3.78 0.90
C LEU A 127 10.45 -2.68 1.77
N THR A 128 10.19 -1.41 1.47
CA THR A 128 10.64 -0.26 2.26
C THR A 128 10.04 -0.28 3.67
N ALA A 129 8.73 -0.52 3.77
CA ALA A 129 8.05 -0.67 5.06
C ALA A 129 8.62 -1.87 5.85
N GLN A 130 8.93 -2.98 5.16
CA GLN A 130 9.58 -4.14 5.78
C GLN A 130 10.96 -3.79 6.35
N ALA A 131 11.81 -3.07 5.60
CA ALA A 131 13.12 -2.65 6.06
C ALA A 131 13.01 -1.72 7.29
N HIS A 132 12.06 -0.79 7.27
CA HIS A 132 11.76 0.10 8.41
C HIS A 132 11.32 -0.69 9.65
N HIS A 133 10.48 -1.72 9.47
CA HIS A 133 10.09 -2.61 10.54
C HIS A 133 11.27 -3.44 11.07
N ASP A 134 12.07 -4.01 10.19
CA ASP A 134 13.19 -4.87 10.57
C ASP A 134 14.30 -4.13 11.32
N ALA A 135 14.55 -2.87 10.98
CA ALA A 135 15.48 -2.01 11.70
C ALA A 135 15.11 -1.86 13.18
N ARG A 136 13.80 -1.85 13.49
CA ARG A 136 13.26 -1.74 14.86
C ARG A 136 13.31 -3.05 15.64
N ARG A 137 13.58 -4.19 15.00
CA ARG A 137 13.67 -5.50 15.67
C ARG A 137 15.08 -5.71 16.24
N PRO A 138 15.21 -6.48 17.34
CA PRO A 138 16.51 -6.89 17.86
C PRO A 138 17.35 -7.58 16.79
N ARG A 139 18.67 -7.33 16.79
CA ARG A 139 19.60 -8.05 15.91
C ARG A 139 19.48 -9.56 16.10
N GLY A 140 19.45 -10.30 14.98
CA GLY A 140 19.33 -11.76 15.00
C GLY A 140 17.91 -12.29 15.19
N ALA A 141 16.88 -11.42 15.26
CA ALA A 141 15.49 -11.88 15.25
C ALA A 141 15.19 -12.68 13.98
N GLY A 142 14.65 -13.89 14.15
CA GLY A 142 14.36 -14.82 13.06
C GLY A 142 13.33 -14.32 12.04
N TYR A 143 13.31 -14.98 10.89
CA TYR A 143 12.35 -14.74 9.82
C TYR A 143 10.95 -15.16 10.24
N SER A 144 9.95 -14.36 9.85
CA SER A 144 8.54 -14.72 9.96
C SER A 144 7.91 -14.68 8.57
N LEU A 145 7.21 -15.75 8.21
CA LEU A 145 6.38 -15.79 7.00
C LEU A 145 5.19 -14.83 7.06
N GLN A 146 4.95 -14.21 8.22
CA GLN A 146 3.94 -13.17 8.42
C GLN A 146 4.60 -11.81 8.69
N SER A 147 5.72 -11.51 8.04
CA SER A 147 6.36 -10.21 8.19
C SER A 147 5.43 -9.09 7.68
N PRO A 148 5.37 -7.91 8.34
CA PRO A 148 4.40 -6.86 8.02
C PRO A 148 4.39 -6.43 6.55
N GLY A 149 5.56 -6.24 5.93
CA GLY A 149 5.64 -5.86 4.52
C GLY A 149 5.20 -6.98 3.57
N LEU A 150 5.45 -8.25 3.91
CA LEU A 150 5.00 -9.38 3.08
C LEU A 150 3.47 -9.50 3.13
N VAL A 151 2.86 -9.43 4.31
CA VAL A 151 1.39 -9.52 4.42
C VAL A 151 0.70 -8.31 3.77
N ALA A 152 1.31 -7.13 3.82
CA ALA A 152 0.84 -5.96 3.08
C ALA A 152 0.95 -6.14 1.57
N ALA A 153 2.07 -6.67 1.06
CA ALA A 153 2.23 -6.99 -0.36
C ALA A 153 1.21 -8.03 -0.85
N LEU A 154 0.91 -9.05 -0.03
CA LEU A 154 -0.12 -10.03 -0.33
C LEU A 154 -1.53 -9.40 -0.34
N ALA A 155 -1.82 -8.51 0.62
CA ALA A 155 -3.09 -7.78 0.65
C ALA A 155 -3.26 -6.81 -0.53
N TRP A 156 -2.17 -6.20 -1.02
CA TRP A 156 -2.19 -5.46 -2.28
C TRP A 156 -2.47 -6.39 -3.45
N LEU A 157 -1.70 -7.48 -3.59
CA LEU A 157 -1.78 -8.39 -4.74
C LEU A 157 -3.19 -8.94 -4.93
N VAL A 158 -3.81 -9.41 -3.85
CA VAL A 158 -5.23 -9.81 -3.83
C VAL A 158 -5.86 -9.22 -2.57
N PRO A 159 -6.87 -8.33 -2.71
CA PRO A 159 -7.58 -7.76 -1.58
C PRO A 159 -8.03 -8.83 -0.58
N GLY A 160 -7.66 -8.66 0.70
CA GLY A 160 -7.99 -9.61 1.75
C GLY A 160 -7.04 -10.82 1.89
N LEU A 161 -6.09 -11.07 0.97
CA LEU A 161 -5.17 -12.20 1.09
C LEU A 161 -4.24 -12.09 2.32
N GLY A 162 -3.79 -10.88 2.66
CA GLY A 162 -3.06 -10.64 3.90
C GLY A 162 -3.87 -11.01 5.15
N HIS A 163 -5.18 -10.71 5.17
CA HIS A 163 -6.09 -11.13 6.25
C HIS A 163 -6.22 -12.64 6.33
N LEU A 164 -6.32 -13.30 5.17
CA LEU A 164 -6.43 -14.76 5.09
C LEU A 164 -5.18 -15.44 5.67
N VAL A 165 -3.98 -14.97 5.28
CA VAL A 165 -2.69 -15.45 5.82
C VAL A 165 -2.59 -15.25 7.33
N GLN A 166 -3.19 -14.19 7.86
CA GLN A 166 -3.27 -13.94 9.31
C GLN A 166 -4.30 -14.80 10.06
N GLY A 167 -5.08 -15.63 9.36
CA GLY A 167 -6.17 -16.44 9.90
C GLY A 167 -7.51 -15.70 10.03
N ARG A 168 -7.60 -14.44 9.57
CA ARG A 168 -8.79 -13.58 9.70
C ARG A 168 -9.76 -13.77 8.53
N ARG A 169 -10.25 -15.00 8.35
CA ARG A 169 -11.03 -15.45 7.17
C ARG A 169 -12.25 -14.58 6.85
N LEU A 170 -13.09 -14.27 7.83
CA LEU A 170 -14.27 -13.43 7.60
C LEU A 170 -13.89 -12.04 7.09
N ARG A 171 -12.87 -11.42 7.69
CA ARG A 171 -12.38 -10.10 7.23
C ARG A 171 -11.78 -10.18 5.82
N ALA A 172 -11.06 -11.25 5.49
CA ALA A 172 -10.55 -11.47 4.14
C ALA A 172 -11.67 -11.45 3.09
N VAL A 173 -12.76 -12.21 3.35
CA VAL A 173 -13.92 -12.27 2.45
C VAL A 173 -14.61 -10.91 2.34
N LEU A 174 -14.87 -10.23 3.47
CA LEU A 174 -15.52 -8.92 3.46
C LEU A 174 -14.70 -7.87 2.71
N VAL A 175 -13.39 -7.83 2.92
CA VAL A 175 -12.47 -6.91 2.24
C VAL A 175 -12.45 -7.21 0.74
N PHE A 176 -12.33 -8.48 0.36
CA PHE A 176 -12.34 -8.88 -1.05
C PHE A 176 -13.65 -8.49 -1.75
N VAL A 177 -14.79 -8.86 -1.17
CA VAL A 177 -16.11 -8.56 -1.75
C VAL A 177 -16.35 -7.06 -1.84
N ALA A 178 -15.98 -6.28 -0.83
CA ALA A 178 -16.17 -4.83 -0.85
C ALA A 178 -15.30 -4.16 -1.93
N ILE A 179 -14.01 -4.46 -1.97
CA ILE A 179 -13.08 -3.81 -2.89
C ILE A 179 -13.33 -4.24 -4.33
N VAL A 180 -13.44 -5.55 -4.58
CA VAL A 180 -13.70 -6.08 -5.92
C VAL A 180 -15.11 -5.72 -6.38
N GLY A 181 -16.09 -5.68 -5.48
CA GLY A 181 -17.44 -5.23 -5.78
C GLY A 181 -17.49 -3.77 -6.25
N LEU A 182 -16.80 -2.86 -5.54
CA LEU A 182 -16.69 -1.45 -5.96
C LEU A 182 -15.95 -1.30 -7.29
N LEU A 183 -14.85 -2.04 -7.49
CA LEU A 183 -14.10 -2.02 -8.74
C LEU A 183 -14.96 -2.48 -9.94
N VAL A 184 -15.66 -3.62 -9.79
CA VAL A 184 -16.53 -4.18 -10.83
C VAL A 184 -17.72 -3.27 -11.09
N LEU A 185 -18.39 -2.80 -10.04
CA LEU A 185 -19.52 -1.87 -10.16
C LEU A 185 -19.09 -0.58 -10.87
N GLY A 186 -17.97 0.02 -10.43
CA GLY A 186 -17.47 1.26 -11.02
C GLY A 186 -17.08 1.07 -12.49
N SER A 187 -16.48 -0.06 -12.84
CA SER A 187 -16.13 -0.36 -14.22
C SER A 187 -17.35 -0.68 -15.09
N GLN A 188 -18.39 -1.31 -14.55
CA GLN A 188 -19.66 -1.50 -15.27
C GLN A 188 -20.37 -0.17 -15.53
N LEU A 189 -20.40 0.73 -14.54
CA LEU A 189 -21.03 2.05 -14.71
C LEU A 189 -20.29 2.93 -15.73
N ALA A 190 -18.97 2.74 -15.86
CA ALA A 190 -18.13 3.47 -16.81
C ALA A 190 -17.89 2.70 -18.12
N ASP A 191 -18.62 1.61 -18.39
CA ASP A 191 -18.42 0.73 -19.56
C ASP A 191 -16.95 0.30 -19.78
N GLY A 192 -16.16 0.18 -18.70
CA GLY A 192 -14.73 -0.13 -18.72
C GLY A 192 -13.82 1.03 -19.13
N ALA A 193 -14.36 2.19 -19.50
CA ALA A 193 -13.59 3.35 -19.94
C ALA A 193 -12.71 3.96 -18.83
N ASN A 194 -13.08 3.74 -17.57
CA ASN A 194 -12.38 4.18 -16.37
C ASN A 194 -11.00 3.50 -16.18
N LEU A 195 -10.81 2.29 -16.70
CA LEU A 195 -9.59 1.51 -16.60
C LEU A 195 -8.62 1.90 -17.73
N SER A 196 -8.24 3.17 -17.75
CA SER A 196 -7.32 3.73 -18.74
C SER A 196 -6.33 4.65 -18.06
N ARG A 197 -5.07 4.21 -17.99
CA ARG A 197 -3.98 5.04 -17.49
C ARG A 197 -3.79 6.30 -18.34
N GLU A 198 -3.97 6.19 -19.65
CA GLU A 198 -3.86 7.30 -20.61
C GLU A 198 -4.82 8.43 -20.29
N ARG A 199 -6.11 8.11 -20.05
CA ARG A 199 -7.19 9.10 -19.85
C ARG A 199 -7.39 9.51 -18.40
N HIS A 200 -7.23 8.56 -17.47
CA HIS A 200 -7.60 8.75 -16.08
C HIS A 200 -6.44 8.48 -15.13
N PHE A 201 -5.22 8.86 -15.52
CA PHE A 201 -3.96 8.59 -14.83
C PHE A 201 -4.03 8.55 -13.29
N TYR A 202 -4.56 9.60 -12.66
CA TYR A 202 -4.64 9.68 -11.19
C TYR A 202 -5.61 8.66 -10.58
N TYR A 203 -6.78 8.50 -11.20
CA TYR A 203 -7.78 7.52 -10.76
C TYR A 203 -7.33 6.09 -11.05
N TRP A 204 -6.65 5.88 -12.18
CA TRP A 204 -6.02 4.60 -12.52
C TRP A 204 -5.02 4.20 -11.44
N GLY A 205 -4.17 5.13 -10.98
CA GLY A 205 -3.27 4.88 -9.85
C GLY A 205 -4.01 4.45 -8.57
N GLY A 206 -5.15 5.08 -8.28
CA GLY A 206 -6.04 4.67 -7.18
C GLY A 206 -6.64 3.28 -7.38
N GLN A 207 -7.18 2.99 -8.57
CA GLN A 207 -7.77 1.68 -8.93
C GLN A 207 -6.73 0.56 -8.92
N PHE A 208 -5.49 0.85 -9.35
CA PHE A 208 -4.36 -0.08 -9.38
C PHE A 208 -4.01 -0.63 -7.99
N LEU A 209 -4.36 0.09 -6.93
CA LEU A 209 -4.19 -0.37 -5.55
C LEU A 209 -5.14 -1.52 -5.19
N ALA A 210 -6.20 -1.77 -5.95
CA ALA A 210 -6.99 -2.99 -5.85
C ALA A 210 -6.22 -4.24 -6.33
N GLY A 211 -5.02 -4.09 -6.90
CA GLY A 211 -4.10 -5.18 -7.19
C GLY A 211 -4.45 -5.97 -8.44
N LEU A 212 -4.26 -7.29 -8.37
CA LEU A 212 -4.49 -8.20 -9.49
C LEU A 212 -5.93 -8.10 -10.07
N PRO A 213 -7.00 -7.96 -9.27
CA PRO A 213 -8.34 -7.70 -9.82
C PRO A 213 -8.41 -6.50 -10.79
N ALA A 214 -7.75 -5.37 -10.49
CA ALA A 214 -7.75 -4.21 -11.38
C ALA A 214 -7.00 -4.50 -12.68
N LEU A 215 -5.84 -5.15 -12.59
CA LEU A 215 -5.07 -5.60 -13.75
C LEU A 215 -5.88 -6.53 -14.64
N LEU A 216 -6.51 -7.56 -14.06
CA LEU A 216 -7.30 -8.53 -14.81
C LEU A 216 -8.48 -7.86 -15.52
N LEU A 217 -9.15 -6.91 -14.85
CA LEU A 217 -10.27 -6.20 -15.43
C LEU A 217 -9.83 -5.27 -16.57
N GLU A 218 -8.68 -4.59 -16.41
CA GLU A 218 -8.07 -3.76 -17.45
C GLU A 218 -7.68 -4.60 -18.68
N PHE A 219 -7.11 -5.80 -18.50
CA PHE A 219 -6.79 -6.67 -19.63
C PHE A 219 -8.00 -7.35 -20.27
N ALA A 220 -9.06 -7.62 -19.51
CA ALA A 220 -10.25 -8.28 -20.03
C ALA A 220 -11.14 -7.35 -20.87
N GLY A 221 -11.19 -6.07 -20.53
CA GLY A 221 -12.07 -5.11 -21.21
C GLY A 221 -11.71 -3.64 -21.00
N GLY A 222 -10.53 -3.34 -20.47
CA GLY A 222 -10.03 -1.97 -20.39
C GLY A 222 -9.74 -1.41 -21.78
N HIS A 223 -9.79 -0.08 -21.89
CA HIS A 223 -9.54 0.67 -23.14
C HIS A 223 -10.59 0.49 -24.25
N PRO A 224 -11.90 0.48 -23.95
CA PRO A 224 -12.91 0.51 -25.01
C PRO A 224 -12.78 1.78 -25.84
N ARG A 225 -13.08 1.67 -27.15
CA ARG A 225 -13.25 2.85 -28.01
C ARG A 225 -14.54 3.56 -27.58
N ILE A 226 -14.41 4.79 -27.11
CA ILE A 226 -15.54 5.61 -26.68
C ILE A 226 -16.19 6.20 -27.94
N THR A 227 -17.35 5.68 -28.33
CA THR A 227 -18.10 6.12 -29.53
C THR A 227 -19.26 7.07 -29.21
N GLY A 228 -19.52 7.34 -27.93
CA GLY A 228 -20.60 8.21 -27.46
C GLY A 228 -20.50 8.46 -25.96
N ASP A 229 -21.47 9.19 -25.42
CA ASP A 229 -21.52 9.53 -24.00
C ASP A 229 -21.84 8.31 -23.13
N ILE A 230 -21.05 8.12 -22.07
CA ILE A 230 -21.26 7.09 -21.06
C ILE A 230 -21.96 7.74 -19.85
N PRO A 231 -23.24 7.42 -19.56
CA PRO A 231 -24.05 8.17 -18.60
C PRO A 231 -23.46 8.29 -17.19
N TYR A 232 -22.70 7.28 -16.75
CA TYR A 232 -22.12 7.20 -15.41
C TYR A 232 -20.59 7.14 -15.42
N ALA A 233 -19.93 7.67 -16.45
CA ALA A 233 -18.47 7.64 -16.59
C ALA A 233 -17.73 8.11 -15.31
N GLU A 234 -18.05 9.32 -14.85
CA GLU A 234 -17.41 9.94 -13.69
C GLU A 234 -17.76 9.21 -12.38
N GLY A 235 -19.02 8.79 -12.22
CA GLY A 235 -19.46 8.04 -11.06
C GLY A 235 -18.75 6.69 -10.95
N GLY A 236 -18.66 5.97 -12.06
CA GLY A 236 -17.97 4.69 -12.15
C GLY A 236 -16.47 4.82 -11.89
N LEU A 237 -15.84 5.85 -12.45
CA LEU A 237 -14.44 6.19 -12.24
C LEU A 237 -14.09 6.38 -10.76
N VAL A 238 -14.88 7.21 -10.06
CA VAL A 238 -14.69 7.53 -8.64
C VAL A 238 -14.95 6.30 -7.76
N ILE A 239 -16.04 5.56 -8.01
CA ILE A 239 -16.40 4.35 -7.23
C ILE A 239 -15.27 3.30 -7.31
N ALA A 240 -14.76 3.03 -8.52
CA ALA A 240 -13.67 2.08 -8.70
C ALA A 240 -12.38 2.54 -7.99
N ALA A 241 -12.05 3.85 -8.08
CA ALA A 241 -10.87 4.40 -7.40
C ALA A 241 -10.98 4.34 -5.88
N ILE A 242 -12.17 4.60 -5.31
CA ILE A 242 -12.43 4.43 -3.87
C ILE A 242 -12.17 2.97 -3.45
N GLY A 243 -12.62 2.00 -4.26
CA GLY A 243 -12.34 0.58 -4.01
C GLY A 243 -10.84 0.31 -3.84
N GLY A 244 -10.00 0.81 -4.74
CA GLY A 244 -8.55 0.66 -4.64
C GLY A 244 -7.93 1.41 -3.45
N LEU A 245 -8.38 2.63 -3.14
CA LEU A 245 -7.92 3.39 -1.97
C LEU A 245 -8.29 2.71 -0.64
N LEU A 246 -9.46 2.08 -0.56
CA LEU A 246 -9.85 1.26 0.59
C LEU A 246 -8.91 0.05 0.77
N ASN A 247 -8.28 -0.44 -0.30
CA ASN A 247 -7.28 -1.51 -0.17
C ASN A 247 -6.03 -1.04 0.58
N ILE A 248 -5.66 0.26 0.52
CA ILE A 248 -4.58 0.80 1.36
C ILE A 248 -4.93 0.61 2.85
N LEU A 249 -6.18 0.89 3.25
CA LEU A 249 -6.60 0.70 4.63
C LEU A 249 -6.55 -0.77 5.04
N ALA A 250 -6.93 -1.68 4.12
CA ALA A 250 -6.80 -3.11 4.33
C ALA A 250 -5.33 -3.55 4.49
N MET A 251 -4.41 -3.00 3.68
CA MET A 251 -2.96 -3.22 3.78
C MET A 251 -2.41 -2.72 5.12
N LEU A 252 -2.79 -1.52 5.55
CA LEU A 252 -2.37 -0.93 6.82
C LEU A 252 -2.89 -1.74 8.03
N ASP A 253 -4.12 -2.25 7.96
CA ASP A 253 -4.68 -3.08 9.02
C ASP A 253 -3.94 -4.43 9.16
N VAL A 254 -3.61 -5.11 8.05
CA VAL A 254 -2.79 -6.33 8.14
C VAL A 254 -1.37 -6.02 8.60
N TYR A 255 -0.79 -4.92 8.13
CA TYR A 255 0.54 -4.49 8.54
C TYR A 255 0.59 -4.25 10.07
N GLY A 256 -0.33 -3.46 10.61
CA GLY A 256 -0.39 -3.14 12.04
C GLY A 256 -0.60 -4.38 12.92
N VAL A 257 -1.48 -5.31 12.52
CA VAL A 257 -1.65 -6.58 13.25
C VAL A 257 -0.37 -7.42 13.25
N ALA A 258 0.36 -7.45 12.13
CA ALA A 258 1.64 -8.14 12.06
C ALA A 258 2.70 -7.48 12.97
N GLU A 259 2.72 -6.15 13.09
CA GLU A 259 3.62 -5.45 14.02
C GLU A 259 3.34 -5.78 15.49
N VAL A 260 2.06 -5.84 15.86
CA VAL A 260 1.63 -6.23 17.22
C VAL A 260 2.03 -7.67 17.51
N ARG A 261 1.80 -8.60 16.57
CA ARG A 261 2.21 -10.01 16.72
C ARG A 261 3.73 -10.18 16.80
N ALA A 262 4.48 -9.29 16.15
CA ALA A 262 5.94 -9.26 16.22
C ALA A 262 6.49 -8.62 17.51
N GLY A 263 5.62 -8.09 18.38
CA GLY A 263 6.01 -7.46 19.65
C GLY A 263 6.66 -6.09 19.51
N VAL A 264 6.59 -5.46 18.33
CA VAL A 264 7.17 -4.12 18.09
C VAL A 264 6.28 -3.02 18.66
N ILE A 265 4.96 -3.23 18.64
CA ILE A 265 3.98 -2.34 19.27
C ILE A 265 3.35 -3.10 20.43
N THR A 266 3.51 -2.58 21.65
CA THR A 266 2.76 -3.08 22.80
C THR A 266 1.30 -2.64 22.67
N PRO A 267 0.32 -3.56 22.72
CA PRO A 267 -1.08 -3.17 22.74
C PRO A 267 -1.32 -2.26 23.95
N ARG A 268 -2.00 -1.14 23.72
CA ARG A 268 -2.40 -0.23 24.81
C ARG A 268 -3.18 -1.06 25.83
N SER A 269 -2.65 -1.22 27.04
CA SER A 269 -3.32 -2.05 28.03
C SER A 269 -4.68 -1.42 28.32
N LYS A 270 -5.74 -2.24 28.36
CA LYS A 270 -7.07 -1.81 28.81
C LYS A 270 -7.10 -1.35 30.28
N SER A 271 -5.98 -1.41 30.99
CA SER A 271 -5.88 -1.07 32.41
C SER A 271 -5.60 0.41 32.70
N ALA A 272 -5.59 1.28 31.69
CA ALA A 272 -5.51 2.73 31.85
C ALA A 272 -6.88 3.40 31.65
N GLU A 273 -7.96 2.75 32.11
CA GLU A 273 -9.19 3.49 32.41
C GLU A 273 -8.86 4.31 33.67
N PRO A 274 -8.82 5.65 33.60
CA PRO A 274 -8.42 6.46 34.73
C PRO A 274 -9.36 6.16 35.90
N GLU A 275 -8.80 5.71 37.01
CA GLU A 275 -9.48 5.42 38.28
C GLU A 275 -10.38 6.58 38.76
N VAL A 276 -10.14 7.79 38.22
CA VAL A 276 -10.96 9.00 38.33
C VAL A 276 -12.43 8.77 37.91
N GLN A 277 -12.69 7.97 36.88
CA GLN A 277 -14.04 7.79 36.35
C GLN A 277 -14.84 6.75 37.15
N LYS A 278 -14.19 5.75 37.74
CA LYS A 278 -14.83 4.83 38.70
C LYS A 278 -15.22 5.55 39.99
N LYS A 279 -14.34 6.40 40.54
CA LYS A 279 -14.67 7.18 41.76
C LYS A 279 -15.82 8.17 41.55
N SER A 280 -15.93 8.82 40.38
CA SER A 280 -17.07 9.71 40.07
C SER A 280 -18.40 8.98 39.98
N VAL A 281 -18.43 7.80 39.35
CA VAL A 281 -19.67 7.00 39.22
C VAL A 281 -20.09 6.40 40.57
N GLU A 282 -19.13 6.06 41.42
CA GLU A 282 -19.37 5.53 42.77
C GLU A 282 -19.84 6.64 43.74
N SER A 283 -19.28 7.86 43.64
CA SER A 283 -19.77 9.03 44.41
C SER A 283 -21.18 9.49 44.02
N LEU A 284 -21.59 9.25 42.76
CA LEU A 284 -22.95 9.55 42.28
C LEU A 284 -23.99 8.51 42.71
N ARG A 285 -23.57 7.29 43.08
CA ARG A 285 -24.48 6.23 43.56
C ARG A 285 -24.72 6.27 45.07
N LEU A 286 -23.93 7.03 45.84
CA LEU A 286 -23.98 7.07 47.30
C LEU A 286 -24.71 8.30 47.88
N GLN A 287 -25.52 9.00 47.09
CA GLN A 287 -26.46 9.99 47.63
C GLN A 287 -27.86 9.36 47.76
N PRO A 288 -28.20 8.71 48.88
CA PRO A 288 -29.59 8.39 49.19
C PRO A 288 -30.37 9.69 49.38
N GLY A 289 -31.55 9.77 48.76
CA GLY A 289 -32.42 10.93 48.84
C GLY A 289 -32.95 11.14 50.25
N GLU A 290 -32.33 12.04 50.99
CA GLU A 290 -32.96 12.76 52.10
C GLU A 290 -33.56 14.05 51.55
N GLN A 291 -34.84 14.01 51.20
CA GLN A 291 -35.71 15.18 51.33
C GLN A 291 -37.03 14.73 51.94
N GLU A 292 -37.09 14.88 53.27
CA GLU A 292 -38.30 15.00 54.06
C GLU A 292 -39.23 16.05 53.46
N VAL A 293 -40.49 15.68 53.27
CA VAL A 293 -41.60 16.62 53.21
C VAL A 293 -42.55 16.20 54.34
N SER A 294 -42.44 16.87 55.49
CA SER A 294 -43.50 16.89 56.49
C SER A 294 -44.28 18.19 56.30
N ALA A 295 -45.56 18.02 55.95
CA ALA A 295 -46.63 18.94 56.29
C ALA A 295 -47.08 18.71 57.74
#